data_AF-A0A6L8DYV2-F1
#
_entry.id   AF-A0A6L8DYV2-F1
#
_cell.length_a   1.000
_cell.length_b   1.000
_cell.length_c   1.000
_cell.angle_alpha   90.00
_cell.angle_beta   90.00
_cell.angle_gamma   90.00
#
_symmetry.space_group_name_H-M   'P 1'
#
loop_
_entity.id
_entity.type
_entity.pdbx_description
1 polymer ?
#
loop_
_entity_poly.entity_id
_entity_poly.type
_entity_poly.pdbx_seq_one_letter_code
_entity_poly.pdbx_strand_id
1 'polypeptide(L)'
;MKTHRLVLAAVASILAGGALPATAQTAGSNDVTFARDIAPILQRSCQACHRSGSMAPMSLVTYQEVRPWARAIREKVAERSMPPWHIDKTVGIRDFANDISLSDMEIAAVVRWVDAGAPLGNPEDLPTPIEWPADDIWRLAAEYDELGEPDLVVRSTPWTQPAEGQDQWYQPVVETGLTEDRWVKALEVRPSLEGRPIVHHAVTYLMQEESPEDFEAAVDVPGTGSYFTEFAVGKIGDVFRDNTGKLLKAGSRIRYDLHYHSVGEEITDSTELGIWLYPQGYVPKYRVYAQAMGVRQAMQTLDIPPGQVTEHEAFVPLRFPARLENFQPHMHIRGKSMAMEAIYPNGRTEMLNYVDKFDFNWHVNYVYADHSAPVLPAGTVIKITAWHDNSTGNRANPDPTQWVGWGQRSYDDMYHAHVNVVYLTDEDYEQIVAERAAATDND
;
A
#
# COMPACT_ATOMS: atom_id res chain seq x y z
N MET A 1 35.09 -3.96 -96.81
CA MET A 1 35.54 -2.56 -96.63
C MET A 1 34.45 -1.78 -95.92
N LYS A 2 34.74 -1.25 -94.71
CA LYS A 2 34.17 -0.06 -94.03
C LYS A 2 32.63 -0.01 -93.85
N THR A 3 32.02 0.30 -92.71
CA THR A 3 32.44 0.91 -91.44
C THR A 3 31.25 0.81 -90.46
N HIS A 4 31.54 0.74 -89.16
CA HIS A 4 30.58 0.72 -88.04
C HIS A 4 29.71 1.98 -87.91
N ARG A 5 28.53 1.83 -87.30
CA ARG A 5 28.08 2.65 -86.14
C ARG A 5 26.86 2.02 -85.43
N LEU A 6 27.04 1.76 -84.13
CA LEU A 6 25.99 1.44 -83.15
C LEU A 6 25.13 2.69 -82.88
N VAL A 7 23.82 2.51 -82.69
CA VAL A 7 22.96 3.44 -81.95
C VAL A 7 22.10 2.63 -81.00
N LEU A 8 22.30 2.86 -79.69
CA LEU A 8 21.45 2.40 -78.60
C LEU A 8 20.18 3.27 -78.57
N ALA A 9 18.99 2.65 -78.52
CA ALA A 9 17.75 3.33 -78.20
C ALA A 9 17.14 2.68 -76.96
N ALA A 10 17.10 3.43 -75.85
CA ALA A 10 16.45 3.06 -74.61
C ALA A 10 14.93 3.31 -74.73
N VAL A 11 14.11 2.30 -74.42
CA VAL A 11 12.66 2.43 -74.29
C VAL A 11 12.31 2.31 -72.83
N ALA A 12 11.78 3.39 -72.27
CA ALA A 12 11.36 3.51 -70.87
C ALA A 12 10.00 2.82 -70.66
N SER A 13 9.95 1.87 -69.72
CA SER A 13 8.72 1.19 -69.30
C SER A 13 7.98 2.05 -68.27
N ILE A 14 6.79 2.54 -68.64
CA ILE A 14 5.86 3.23 -67.75
C ILE A 14 5.06 2.18 -66.97
N LEU A 15 5.36 2.02 -65.68
CA LEU A 15 4.55 1.26 -64.72
C LEU A 15 3.41 2.15 -64.22
N ALA A 16 2.21 1.94 -64.75
CA ALA A 16 0.99 2.53 -64.22
C ALA A 16 0.56 1.80 -62.94
N GLY A 17 0.89 2.38 -61.78
CA GLY A 17 0.38 1.95 -60.48
C GLY A 17 -1.08 2.37 -60.31
N GLY A 18 -2.01 1.41 -60.43
CA GLY A 18 -3.40 1.59 -60.04
C GLY A 18 -3.50 1.71 -58.52
N ALA A 19 -3.80 2.92 -58.03
CA ALA A 19 -4.10 3.18 -56.63
C ALA A 19 -5.39 2.44 -56.24
N LEU A 20 -5.29 1.52 -55.27
CA LEU A 20 -6.45 1.06 -54.52
C LEU A 20 -6.96 2.28 -53.71
N PRO A 21 -8.28 2.56 -53.72
CA PRO A 21 -8.81 3.60 -52.84
C PRO A 21 -8.60 3.11 -51.41
N ALA A 22 -7.75 3.81 -50.67
CA ALA A 22 -7.76 3.74 -49.23
C ALA A 22 -9.17 4.16 -48.82
N THR A 23 -10.00 3.20 -48.45
CA THR A 23 -11.20 3.46 -47.66
C THR A 23 -10.70 4.14 -46.41
N ALA A 24 -10.82 5.48 -46.37
CA ALA A 24 -10.79 6.22 -45.14
C ALA A 24 -11.88 5.59 -44.28
N GLN A 25 -11.45 4.77 -43.31
CA GLN A 25 -12.30 4.44 -42.18
C GLN A 25 -12.65 5.79 -41.57
N THR A 26 -13.88 6.23 -41.83
CA THR A 26 -14.54 7.22 -41.02
C THR A 26 -14.42 6.73 -39.59
N ALA A 27 -13.48 7.32 -38.84
CA ALA A 27 -13.26 7.07 -37.42
C ALA A 27 -14.61 7.33 -36.74
N GLY A 28 -15.27 6.24 -36.36
CA GLY A 28 -16.46 6.30 -35.53
C GLY A 28 -16.08 6.97 -34.22
N SER A 29 -16.98 7.79 -33.71
CA SER A 29 -16.87 8.62 -32.51
C SER A 29 -16.76 7.84 -31.19
N ASN A 30 -15.85 6.86 -31.10
CA ASN A 30 -15.60 5.99 -29.94
C ASN A 30 -14.09 5.91 -29.58
N ASP A 31 -13.25 6.78 -30.12
CA ASP A 31 -11.80 6.73 -29.89
C ASP A 31 -11.43 7.30 -28.52
N VAL A 32 -10.76 6.49 -27.71
CA VAL A 32 -10.23 6.87 -26.38
C VAL A 32 -9.10 7.89 -26.57
N THR A 33 -9.15 9.02 -25.86
CA THR A 33 -8.14 10.08 -25.95
C THR A 33 -7.48 10.36 -24.61
N PHE A 34 -6.28 10.94 -24.65
CA PHE A 34 -5.57 11.31 -23.44
C PHE A 34 -6.37 12.31 -22.61
N ALA A 35 -6.79 13.40 -23.23
CA ALA A 35 -7.39 14.53 -22.53
C ALA A 35 -8.68 14.13 -21.79
N ARG A 36 -9.60 13.45 -22.49
CA ARG A 36 -10.90 13.10 -21.95
C ARG A 36 -10.88 11.87 -21.04
N ASP A 37 -10.17 10.81 -21.45
CA ASP A 37 -10.35 9.49 -20.84
C ASP A 37 -9.17 9.03 -19.98
N ILE A 38 -7.93 9.40 -20.32
CA ILE A 38 -6.73 8.88 -19.63
C ILE A 38 -6.20 9.86 -18.56
N ALA A 39 -6.23 11.16 -18.83
CA ALA A 39 -5.76 12.17 -17.89
C ALA A 39 -6.49 12.09 -16.54
N PRO A 40 -7.84 11.91 -16.47
CA PRO A 40 -8.52 11.72 -15.19
C PRO A 40 -8.07 10.46 -14.43
N ILE A 41 -7.80 9.37 -15.15
CA ILE A 41 -7.31 8.12 -14.55
C ILE A 41 -5.92 8.33 -13.93
N LEU A 42 -4.99 8.92 -14.70
CA LEU A 42 -3.62 9.16 -14.23
C LEU A 42 -3.61 10.18 -13.09
N GLN A 43 -4.45 11.20 -13.15
CA GLN A 43 -4.55 12.21 -12.11
C GLN A 43 -5.00 11.63 -10.77
N ARG A 44 -6.02 10.76 -10.78
CA ARG A 44 -6.52 10.12 -9.57
C ARG A 44 -5.59 9.03 -9.03
N SER A 45 -5.07 8.16 -9.90
CA SER A 45 -4.41 6.91 -9.47
C SER A 45 -2.89 6.91 -9.63
N CYS A 46 -2.27 7.88 -10.32
CA CYS A 46 -0.84 7.84 -10.64
C CYS A 46 -0.07 9.10 -10.22
N GLN A 47 -0.63 10.30 -10.40
CA GLN A 47 0.07 11.58 -10.18
C GLN A 47 0.43 11.83 -8.70
N ALA A 48 -0.16 11.08 -7.76
CA ALA A 48 0.25 11.06 -6.35
C ALA A 48 1.74 10.69 -6.18
N CYS A 49 2.25 9.80 -7.03
CA CYS A 49 3.65 9.37 -7.05
C CYS A 49 4.40 9.86 -8.30
N HIS A 50 3.70 9.98 -9.44
CA HIS A 50 4.25 10.35 -10.75
C HIS A 50 4.09 11.84 -11.05
N ARG A 51 4.76 12.67 -10.26
CA ARG A 51 4.92 14.11 -10.51
C ARG A 51 6.33 14.54 -10.13
N SER A 52 6.75 15.70 -10.62
CA SER A 52 8.05 16.28 -10.27
C SER A 52 8.19 16.40 -8.74
N GLY A 53 9.35 16.01 -8.20
CA GLY A 53 9.65 16.06 -6.75
C GLY A 53 9.08 14.89 -5.93
N SER A 54 8.23 14.03 -6.52
CA SER A 54 7.69 12.84 -5.86
C SER A 54 8.54 11.59 -6.12
N MET A 55 8.12 10.45 -5.55
CA MET A 55 8.89 9.20 -5.51
C MET A 55 9.19 8.57 -6.88
N ALA A 56 8.31 8.74 -7.87
CA ALA A 56 8.49 8.07 -9.15
C ALA A 56 9.52 8.79 -10.05
N PRO A 57 10.33 8.06 -10.84
CA PRO A 57 11.41 8.63 -11.63
C PRO A 57 10.92 9.40 -12.88
N MET A 58 9.61 9.42 -13.13
CA MET A 58 9.00 10.16 -14.24
C MET A 58 7.67 10.80 -13.85
N SER A 59 7.42 11.98 -14.41
CA SER A 59 6.15 12.69 -14.31
C SER A 59 5.12 12.09 -15.27
N LEU A 60 3.88 11.95 -14.80
CA LEU A 60 2.71 11.55 -15.59
C LEU A 60 1.60 12.62 -15.52
N VAL A 61 1.99 13.89 -15.42
CA VAL A 61 1.07 15.02 -15.25
C VAL A 61 0.56 15.54 -16.61
N THR A 62 1.48 15.90 -17.51
CA THR A 62 1.13 16.43 -18.84
C THR A 62 1.21 15.37 -19.93
N TYR A 63 0.51 15.58 -21.05
CA TYR A 63 0.58 14.67 -22.20
C TYR A 63 2.01 14.46 -22.71
N GLN A 64 2.80 15.53 -22.76
CA GLN A 64 4.18 15.50 -23.24
C GLN A 64 5.07 14.64 -22.34
N GLU A 65 4.82 14.64 -21.04
CA GLU A 65 5.55 13.81 -20.08
C GLU A 65 5.07 12.35 -20.10
N VAL A 66 3.76 12.12 -20.25
CA VAL A 66 3.17 10.77 -20.27
C VAL A 66 3.51 10.02 -21.57
N ARG A 67 3.46 10.72 -22.71
CA ARG A 67 3.51 10.08 -24.04
C ARG A 67 4.73 9.17 -24.27
N PRO A 68 5.97 9.53 -23.88
CA PRO A 68 7.13 8.65 -23.99
C PRO A 68 6.98 7.32 -23.24
N TRP A 69 6.18 7.29 -22.17
CA TRP A 69 5.98 6.12 -21.30
C TRP A 69 4.76 5.27 -21.68
N ALA A 70 3.98 5.65 -22.70
CA ALA A 70 2.72 5.01 -23.07
C ALA A 70 2.80 3.47 -23.13
N ARG A 71 3.84 2.91 -23.76
CA ARG A 71 4.02 1.45 -23.84
C ARG A 71 4.26 0.81 -22.46
N ALA A 72 5.09 1.42 -21.63
CA ALA A 72 5.38 0.92 -20.29
C ALA A 72 4.13 1.02 -19.38
N ILE A 73 3.38 2.12 -19.48
CA ILE A 73 2.12 2.30 -18.77
C ILE A 73 1.13 1.20 -19.15
N ARG A 74 0.95 0.92 -20.45
CA ARG A 74 0.10 -0.16 -20.94
C ARG A 74 0.47 -1.50 -20.32
N GLU A 75 1.76 -1.87 -20.37
CA GLU A 75 2.25 -3.14 -19.82
C GLU A 75 1.96 -3.22 -18.31
N LYS A 76 2.33 -2.19 -17.56
CA LYS A 76 2.20 -2.19 -16.09
C LYS A 76 0.76 -2.22 -15.61
N VAL A 77 -0.11 -1.46 -16.28
CA VAL A 77 -1.55 -1.42 -15.99
C VAL A 77 -2.24 -2.73 -16.38
N ALA A 78 -1.91 -3.31 -17.55
CA ALA A 78 -2.47 -4.60 -17.97
C ALA A 78 -2.05 -5.76 -17.05
N GLU A 79 -0.84 -5.70 -16.50
CA GLU A 79 -0.33 -6.66 -15.50
C GLU A 79 -0.90 -6.43 -14.09
N ARG A 80 -1.63 -5.31 -13.87
CA ARG A 80 -2.08 -4.84 -12.54
C ARG A 80 -0.94 -4.67 -11.55
N SER A 81 0.24 -4.32 -12.06
CA SER A 81 1.40 -3.98 -11.24
C SER A 81 1.38 -2.51 -10.81
N MET A 82 0.70 -1.65 -11.59
CA MET A 82 0.51 -0.23 -11.31
C MET A 82 -0.96 0.18 -11.52
N PRO A 83 -1.53 1.03 -10.65
CA PRO A 83 -0.98 1.40 -9.35
C PRO A 83 -0.84 0.17 -8.43
N PRO A 84 0.08 0.20 -7.44
CA PRO A 84 0.40 -0.95 -6.62
C PRO A 84 -0.78 -1.26 -5.69
N TRP A 85 -1.58 -2.24 -6.11
CA TRP A 85 -2.76 -2.71 -5.39
C TRP A 85 -2.93 -4.20 -5.65
N HIS A 86 -2.41 -5.00 -4.73
CA HIS A 86 -2.18 -6.43 -4.93
C HIS A 86 -3.24 -7.32 -4.27
N ILE A 87 -4.34 -6.73 -3.77
CA ILE A 87 -5.48 -7.49 -3.29
C ILE A 87 -6.15 -8.20 -4.47
N ASP A 88 -6.45 -9.48 -4.30
CA ASP A 88 -7.23 -10.26 -5.24
C ASP A 88 -8.67 -9.74 -5.28
N LYS A 89 -9.16 -9.37 -6.47
CA LYS A 89 -10.51 -8.81 -6.66
C LYS A 89 -11.59 -9.86 -6.92
N THR A 90 -11.28 -11.14 -6.79
CA THR A 90 -12.18 -12.27 -7.11
C THR A 90 -12.58 -13.08 -5.87
N VAL A 91 -11.84 -12.97 -4.77
CA VAL A 91 -12.12 -13.66 -3.51
C VAL A 91 -12.07 -12.70 -2.32
N GLY A 92 -12.81 -13.05 -1.26
CA GLY A 92 -12.86 -12.27 -0.02
C GLY A 92 -13.42 -10.86 -0.19
N ILE A 93 -12.98 -9.97 0.68
CA ILE A 93 -13.44 -8.57 0.75
C ILE A 93 -12.72 -7.73 -0.29
N ARG A 94 -13.48 -6.91 -1.00
CA ARG A 94 -13.02 -6.15 -2.17
C ARG A 94 -13.23 -4.64 -2.05
N ASP A 95 -14.07 -4.22 -1.10
CA ASP A 95 -14.39 -2.81 -0.91
C ASP A 95 -13.51 -2.23 0.19
N PHE A 96 -12.62 -1.32 -0.20
CA PHE A 96 -11.68 -0.65 0.69
C PHE A 96 -11.82 0.86 0.54
N ALA A 97 -11.71 1.58 1.67
CA ALA A 97 -11.84 3.04 1.69
C ALA A 97 -10.72 3.74 0.90
N ASN A 98 -9.55 3.09 0.79
CA ASN A 98 -8.35 3.61 0.16
C ASN A 98 -7.98 2.88 -1.15
N ASP A 99 -8.97 2.31 -1.85
CA ASP A 99 -8.71 1.61 -3.13
C ASP A 99 -8.30 2.58 -4.24
N ILE A 100 -7.00 2.55 -4.60
CA ILE A 100 -6.42 3.34 -5.68
C ILE A 100 -6.41 2.63 -7.04
N SER A 101 -6.83 1.37 -7.08
CA SER A 101 -6.68 0.51 -8.24
C SER A 101 -7.55 0.91 -9.41
N LEU A 102 -7.17 0.42 -10.60
CA LEU A 102 -7.94 0.63 -11.81
C LEU A 102 -9.03 -0.44 -11.96
N SER A 103 -10.19 -0.01 -12.44
CA SER A 103 -11.24 -0.90 -12.91
C SER A 103 -10.83 -1.57 -14.23
N ASP A 104 -11.46 -2.70 -14.58
CA ASP A 104 -11.21 -3.36 -15.87
C ASP A 104 -11.51 -2.46 -17.07
N MET A 105 -12.51 -1.56 -16.93
CA MET A 105 -12.84 -0.59 -17.97
C MET A 105 -11.74 0.45 -18.15
N GLU A 106 -11.15 0.94 -17.06
CA GLU A 106 -10.05 1.91 -17.09
C GLU A 106 -8.77 1.28 -17.64
N ILE A 107 -8.44 0.04 -17.22
CA ILE A 107 -7.33 -0.75 -17.80
C ILE A 107 -7.54 -0.87 -19.31
N ALA A 108 -8.73 -1.28 -19.74
CA ALA A 108 -9.05 -1.43 -21.14
C ALA A 108 -9.00 -0.10 -21.91
N ALA A 109 -9.38 1.02 -21.28
CA ALA A 109 -9.26 2.35 -21.86
C ALA A 109 -7.78 2.73 -22.09
N VAL A 110 -6.92 2.57 -21.07
CA VAL A 110 -5.48 2.80 -21.19
C VAL A 110 -4.88 1.95 -22.30
N VAL A 111 -5.20 0.65 -22.34
CA VAL A 111 -4.71 -0.26 -23.38
C VAL A 111 -5.15 0.19 -24.78
N ARG A 112 -6.44 0.48 -24.97
CA ARG A 112 -6.96 0.94 -26.27
C ARG A 112 -6.34 2.27 -26.70
N TRP A 113 -6.17 3.20 -25.77
CA TRP A 113 -5.52 4.49 -26.05
C TRP A 113 -4.10 4.30 -26.56
N VAL A 114 -3.29 3.47 -25.90
CA VAL A 114 -1.92 3.18 -26.33
C VAL A 114 -1.90 2.45 -27.68
N ASP A 115 -2.76 1.46 -27.87
CA ASP A 115 -2.86 0.68 -29.11
C ASP A 115 -3.32 1.54 -30.31
N ALA A 116 -4.12 2.59 -30.07
CA ALA A 116 -4.49 3.61 -31.06
C ALA A 116 -3.37 4.63 -31.33
N GLY A 117 -2.17 4.42 -30.78
CA GLY A 117 -1.06 5.34 -30.91
C GLY A 117 -1.21 6.57 -30.03
N ALA A 118 -1.81 6.43 -28.84
CA ALA A 118 -1.88 7.37 -27.72
C ALA A 118 -2.33 8.82 -28.07
N PRO A 119 -3.43 9.03 -28.82
CA PRO A 119 -3.84 10.37 -29.27
C PRO A 119 -4.12 11.32 -28.10
N LEU A 120 -3.73 12.60 -28.23
CA LEU A 120 -4.03 13.63 -27.24
C LEU A 120 -5.55 13.87 -27.11
N GLY A 121 -6.26 13.98 -28.24
CA GLY A 121 -7.66 14.42 -28.26
C GLY A 121 -7.80 15.94 -28.22
N ASN A 122 -8.97 16.43 -27.82
CA ASN A 122 -9.21 17.86 -27.63
C ASN A 122 -8.59 18.31 -26.29
N PRO A 123 -7.61 19.22 -26.26
CA PRO A 123 -7.01 19.70 -25.01
C PRO A 123 -8.01 20.38 -24.07
N GLU A 124 -9.14 20.88 -24.57
CA GLU A 124 -10.18 21.48 -23.72
C GLU A 124 -10.92 20.44 -22.85
N ASP A 125 -10.79 19.14 -23.18
CA ASP A 125 -11.37 18.05 -22.38
C ASP A 125 -10.47 17.65 -21.19
N LEU A 126 -9.29 18.28 -21.03
CA LEU A 126 -8.39 17.98 -19.92
C LEU A 126 -9.06 18.30 -18.58
N PRO A 127 -8.92 17.43 -17.57
CA PRO A 127 -9.39 17.75 -16.23
C PRO A 127 -8.61 18.93 -15.65
N THR A 128 -9.24 19.67 -14.75
CA THR A 128 -8.58 20.72 -13.98
C THR A 128 -7.37 20.11 -13.26
N PRO A 129 -6.14 20.65 -13.44
CA PRO A 129 -4.96 20.14 -12.74
C PRO A 129 -5.14 20.15 -11.23
N ILE A 130 -4.65 19.12 -10.55
CA ILE A 130 -4.58 19.13 -9.08
C ILE A 130 -3.44 20.07 -8.68
N GLU A 131 -3.75 21.01 -7.81
CA GLU A 131 -2.73 21.74 -7.06
C GLU A 131 -2.24 20.83 -5.93
N TRP A 132 -1.12 20.14 -6.19
CA TRP A 132 -0.55 19.23 -5.21
C TRP A 132 -0.03 20.00 -4.01
N PRO A 133 -0.27 19.50 -2.78
CA PRO A 133 0.31 20.12 -1.60
C PRO A 133 1.83 20.15 -1.69
N ALA A 134 2.46 21.11 -0.99
CA ALA A 134 3.90 21.18 -0.89
C ALA A 134 4.49 19.86 -0.34
N ASP A 135 5.70 19.51 -0.73
CA ASP A 135 6.26 18.20 -0.37
C ASP A 135 6.46 18.03 1.14
N ASP A 136 6.61 19.12 1.90
CA ASP A 136 6.81 19.10 3.36
C ASP A 136 5.56 19.57 4.12
N ILE A 137 4.49 18.78 4.04
CA ILE A 137 3.25 18.98 4.81
C ILE A 137 2.87 17.72 5.60
N TRP A 138 1.94 17.87 6.54
CA TRP A 138 1.18 16.75 7.08
C TRP A 138 0.09 16.37 6.09
N ARG A 139 0.24 15.24 5.41
CA ARG A 139 -0.68 14.82 4.35
C ARG A 139 -2.09 14.60 4.86
N LEU A 140 -2.25 14.06 6.07
CA LEU A 140 -3.56 13.89 6.69
C LEU A 140 -4.26 15.22 6.94
N ALA A 141 -3.53 16.28 7.29
CA ALA A 141 -4.11 17.62 7.47
C ALA A 141 -4.66 18.21 6.15
N ALA A 142 -4.06 17.86 5.01
CA ALA A 142 -4.50 18.34 3.70
C ALA A 142 -5.56 17.44 3.05
N GLU A 143 -5.61 16.16 3.42
CA GLU A 143 -6.60 15.20 2.92
C GLU A 143 -7.92 15.28 3.71
N TYR A 144 -7.85 15.58 5.02
CA TYR A 144 -8.98 15.64 5.93
C TYR A 144 -9.05 17.03 6.58
N ASP A 145 -9.86 17.93 6.02
CA ASP A 145 -10.02 19.32 6.49
C ASP A 145 -10.36 19.40 7.99
N GLU A 146 -11.07 18.40 8.53
CA GLU A 146 -11.46 18.30 9.93
C GLU A 146 -10.34 17.92 10.90
N LEU A 147 -9.20 17.43 10.39
CA LEU A 147 -8.04 17.10 11.21
C LEU A 147 -7.24 18.35 11.55
N GLY A 148 -7.01 19.25 10.59
CA GLY A 148 -6.09 20.37 10.77
C GLY A 148 -4.65 19.92 11.08
N GLU A 149 -3.85 20.78 11.70
CA GLU A 149 -2.48 20.43 12.15
C GLU A 149 -2.51 19.43 13.33
N PRO A 150 -1.47 18.58 13.50
CA PRO A 150 -1.43 17.65 14.62
C PRO A 150 -1.36 18.37 15.97
N ASP A 151 -2.09 17.84 16.96
CA ASP A 151 -2.11 18.37 18.33
C ASP A 151 -0.78 18.13 19.07
N LEU A 152 -0.07 17.07 18.70
CA LEU A 152 1.22 16.70 19.26
C LEU A 152 2.15 16.20 18.15
N VAL A 153 3.39 16.68 18.15
CA VAL A 153 4.46 16.18 17.27
C VAL A 153 5.60 15.65 18.15
N VAL A 154 5.89 14.36 18.01
CA VAL A 154 7.05 13.73 18.66
C VAL A 154 8.12 13.54 17.60
N ARG A 155 9.32 14.08 17.80
CA ARG A 155 10.42 13.98 16.83
C ARG A 155 11.48 12.99 17.31
N SER A 156 11.98 12.12 16.43
CA SER A 156 13.13 11.26 16.73
C SER A 156 14.38 12.09 17.01
N THR A 157 15.37 11.50 17.68
CA THR A 157 16.73 12.03 17.62
C THR A 157 17.28 11.88 16.20
N PRO A 158 18.24 12.74 15.77
CA PRO A 158 18.77 12.68 14.42
C PRO A 158 19.66 11.45 14.20
N TRP A 159 19.62 10.91 12.98
CA TRP A 159 20.53 9.87 12.50
C TRP A 159 21.16 10.28 11.18
N THR A 160 22.47 10.07 11.04
CA THR A 160 23.20 10.31 9.78
C THR A 160 23.52 8.97 9.14
N GLN A 161 22.88 8.68 8.01
CA GLN A 161 23.15 7.49 7.23
C GLN A 161 24.37 7.73 6.33
N PRO A 162 25.40 6.86 6.39
CA PRO A 162 26.54 6.94 5.48
C PRO A 162 26.14 6.77 4.01
N ALA A 163 26.91 7.37 3.10
CA ALA A 163 26.74 7.23 1.65
C ALA A 163 26.76 5.78 1.15
N GLU A 164 27.54 4.92 1.80
CA GLU A 164 27.66 3.50 1.51
C GLU A 164 27.59 2.69 2.80
N GLY A 165 26.86 1.58 2.81
CA GLY A 165 26.68 0.78 4.00
C GLY A 165 25.65 -0.32 3.85
N GLN A 166 25.56 -1.17 4.88
CA GLN A 166 24.42 -2.06 5.07
C GLN A 166 23.25 -1.28 5.67
N ASP A 167 22.04 -1.81 5.51
CA ASP A 167 20.84 -1.30 6.16
C ASP A 167 21.06 -1.11 7.67
N GLN A 168 20.56 0.00 8.21
CA GLN A 168 20.68 0.37 9.62
C GLN A 168 19.30 0.49 10.27
N TRP A 169 19.19 -0.01 11.49
CA TRP A 169 18.00 0.14 12.33
C TRP A 169 18.32 1.08 13.49
N TYR A 170 17.82 2.31 13.40
CA TYR A 170 17.94 3.29 14.45
C TYR A 170 16.68 3.31 15.32
N GLN A 171 16.84 3.05 16.62
CA GLN A 171 15.71 2.82 17.53
C GLN A 171 15.68 3.78 18.73
N PRO A 172 15.58 5.11 18.52
CA PRO A 172 15.53 6.06 19.62
C PRO A 172 14.21 5.97 20.37
N VAL A 173 14.26 6.24 21.68
CA VAL A 173 13.09 6.37 22.54
C VAL A 173 12.95 7.83 22.93
N VAL A 174 11.77 8.41 22.68
CA VAL A 174 11.49 9.82 22.90
C VAL A 174 10.25 9.97 23.78
N GLU A 175 10.33 10.82 24.79
CA GLU A 175 9.19 11.19 25.64
C GLU A 175 8.13 11.94 24.81
N THR A 176 6.85 11.58 24.97
CA THR A 176 5.76 12.31 24.29
C THR A 176 5.55 13.71 24.88
N GLY A 177 5.93 13.91 26.15
CA GLY A 177 5.62 15.13 26.90
C GLY A 177 4.15 15.24 27.33
N LEU A 178 3.33 14.22 27.08
CA LEU A 178 1.91 14.21 27.43
C LEU A 178 1.73 14.13 28.96
N THR A 179 0.91 15.00 29.52
CA THR A 179 0.71 15.14 30.98
C THR A 179 -0.61 14.55 31.49
N GLU A 180 -1.53 14.19 30.59
CA GLU A 180 -2.81 13.57 30.89
C GLU A 180 -3.13 12.50 29.83
N ASP A 181 -3.93 11.50 30.18
CA ASP A 181 -4.36 10.48 29.22
C ASP A 181 -5.27 11.10 28.14
N ARG A 182 -5.01 10.78 26.87
CA ARG A 182 -5.74 11.30 25.71
C ARG A 182 -6.03 10.19 24.71
N TRP A 183 -7.06 10.41 23.91
CA TRP A 183 -7.44 9.50 22.83
C TRP A 183 -7.01 10.05 21.49
N VAL A 184 -6.39 9.18 20.70
CA VAL A 184 -5.85 9.48 19.37
C VAL A 184 -6.87 9.10 18.31
N LYS A 185 -7.15 10.02 17.38
CA LYS A 185 -8.03 9.79 16.22
C LYS A 185 -7.29 9.57 14.90
N ALA A 186 -6.07 10.10 14.77
CA ALA A 186 -5.22 9.88 13.61
C ALA A 186 -3.72 10.00 13.95
N LEU A 187 -2.89 9.38 13.13
CA LEU A 187 -1.44 9.33 13.24
C LEU A 187 -0.81 9.46 11.86
N GLU A 188 0.26 10.24 11.73
CA GLU A 188 1.07 10.33 10.52
C GLU A 188 2.55 10.27 10.88
N VAL A 189 3.33 9.45 10.17
CA VAL A 189 4.79 9.38 10.32
C VAL A 189 5.43 10.07 9.11
N ARG A 190 6.25 11.06 9.39
CA ARG A 190 6.85 11.93 8.38
C ARG A 190 8.38 11.99 8.56
N PRO A 191 9.14 11.28 7.73
CA PRO A 191 10.58 11.52 7.61
C PRO A 191 10.85 12.95 7.14
N SER A 192 12.03 13.49 7.48
CA SER A 192 12.42 14.82 7.00
C SER A 192 12.49 14.83 5.47
N LEU A 193 12.29 16.00 4.86
CA LEU A 193 12.29 16.11 3.41
C LEU A 193 13.60 15.58 2.80
N GLU A 194 14.74 15.91 3.42
CA GLU A 194 16.07 15.43 3.04
C GLU A 194 16.27 13.95 3.34
N GLY A 195 15.65 13.43 4.41
CA GLY A 195 15.79 12.05 4.89
C GLY A 195 14.97 11.03 4.11
N ARG A 196 13.89 11.44 3.42
CA ARG A 196 13.02 10.55 2.65
C ARG A 196 13.74 9.55 1.73
N PRO A 197 14.80 9.92 0.98
CA PRO A 197 15.49 8.99 0.11
C PRO A 197 16.13 7.82 0.85
N ILE A 198 16.54 7.99 2.11
CA ILE A 198 17.20 6.93 2.89
C ILE A 198 16.23 6.12 3.75
N VAL A 199 14.99 6.57 3.98
CA VAL A 199 14.02 5.89 4.85
C VAL A 199 13.27 4.82 4.06
N HIS A 200 13.50 3.55 4.39
CA HIS A 200 12.76 2.43 3.79
C HIS A 200 11.40 2.22 4.48
N HIS A 201 11.40 2.18 5.81
CA HIS A 201 10.19 2.27 6.65
C HIS A 201 10.53 2.88 8.01
N ALA A 202 9.52 3.44 8.68
CA ALA A 202 9.61 3.98 10.02
C ALA A 202 8.43 3.47 10.84
N VAL A 203 8.67 2.53 11.74
CA VAL A 203 7.64 1.99 12.64
C VAL A 203 7.73 2.72 13.97
N THR A 204 6.58 3.02 14.56
CA THR A 204 6.50 3.64 15.88
C THR A 204 5.83 2.67 16.84
N TYR A 205 6.43 2.52 18.02
CA TYR A 205 5.90 1.74 19.12
C TYR A 205 5.58 2.65 20.30
N LEU A 206 4.37 2.51 20.81
CA LEU A 206 3.90 3.21 21.99
C LEU A 206 4.34 2.44 23.25
N MET A 207 5.25 3.04 24.00
CA MET A 207 5.71 2.54 25.28
C MET A 207 4.94 3.24 26.40
N GLN A 208 4.01 2.51 27.02
CA GLN A 208 3.26 2.96 28.17
C GLN A 208 2.90 1.77 29.07
N GLU A 209 2.66 2.04 30.34
CA GLU A 209 2.19 1.02 31.29
C GLU A 209 0.66 0.92 31.23
N GLU A 210 0.15 -0.27 30.92
CA GLU A 210 -1.29 -0.57 30.93
C GLU A 210 -1.58 -1.67 31.93
N SER A 211 -2.74 -1.57 32.60
CA SER A 211 -3.19 -2.68 33.46
C SER A 211 -3.59 -3.83 32.54
N PRO A 212 -3.27 -5.10 32.87
CA PRO A 212 -3.81 -6.26 32.16
C PRO A 212 -5.35 -6.30 32.13
N GLU A 213 -5.99 -5.60 33.07
CA GLU A 213 -7.44 -5.41 33.14
C GLU A 213 -7.98 -4.51 32.02
N ASP A 214 -7.13 -3.65 31.45
CA ASP A 214 -7.48 -2.74 30.35
C ASP A 214 -7.46 -3.44 28.99
N PHE A 215 -6.62 -4.48 28.83
CA PHE A 215 -6.54 -5.44 27.72
C PHE A 215 -5.23 -6.26 27.78
N GLU A 216 -5.26 -7.52 27.31
CA GLU A 216 -4.05 -8.33 27.07
C GLU A 216 -3.79 -8.43 25.56
N ALA A 217 -2.73 -7.77 25.07
CA ALA A 217 -2.38 -7.81 23.65
C ALA A 217 -2.08 -9.24 23.17
N ALA A 218 -2.62 -9.60 22.00
CA ALA A 218 -2.31 -10.87 21.35
C ALA A 218 -0.79 -11.04 21.14
N VAL A 219 -0.08 -9.93 20.90
CA VAL A 219 1.38 -9.87 20.88
C VAL A 219 1.87 -8.54 21.49
N ASP A 220 2.21 -8.55 22.76
CA ASP A 220 3.16 -7.57 23.33
C ASP A 220 4.55 -8.21 23.37
N VAL A 221 5.55 -7.53 22.79
CA VAL A 221 6.96 -7.93 22.89
C VAL A 221 7.57 -7.12 24.04
N PRO A 222 7.94 -7.76 25.17
CA PRO A 222 8.43 -7.05 26.34
C PRO A 222 9.57 -6.09 25.99
N GLY A 223 9.44 -4.82 26.41
CA GLY A 223 10.44 -3.77 26.17
C GLY A 223 10.37 -3.08 24.81
N THR A 224 9.46 -3.48 23.92
CA THR A 224 9.24 -2.81 22.63
C THR A 224 8.08 -1.80 22.68
N GLY A 225 7.07 -2.06 23.50
CA GLY A 225 5.81 -1.32 23.49
C GLY A 225 4.86 -1.85 22.42
N SER A 226 3.65 -1.32 22.38
CA SER A 226 2.62 -1.72 21.41
C SER A 226 2.83 -1.03 20.06
N TYR A 227 2.61 -1.74 18.95
CA TYR A 227 2.64 -1.12 17.62
C TYR A 227 1.66 0.08 17.57
N PHE A 228 2.15 1.24 17.15
CA PHE A 228 1.36 2.46 17.14
C PHE A 228 0.92 2.85 15.73
N THR A 229 1.86 3.04 14.81
CA THR A 229 1.64 3.24 13.38
C THR A 229 2.96 3.05 12.62
N GLU A 230 2.93 3.10 11.30
CA GLU A 230 4.13 3.09 10.47
C GLU A 230 4.03 4.03 9.27
N PHE A 231 5.19 4.49 8.83
CA PHE A 231 5.44 4.90 7.46
C PHE A 231 6.13 3.74 6.72
N ALA A 232 5.57 3.36 5.58
CA ALA A 232 6.17 2.44 4.63
C ALA A 232 5.78 2.87 3.21
N VAL A 233 6.41 2.29 2.20
CA VAL A 233 6.03 2.56 0.81
C VAL A 233 4.58 2.10 0.59
N GLY A 234 3.65 3.05 0.48
CA GLY A 234 2.20 2.81 0.38
C GLY A 234 1.38 3.09 1.65
N LYS A 235 2.00 3.45 2.77
CA LYS A 235 1.32 3.85 4.01
C LYS A 235 2.06 5.01 4.69
N ILE A 236 1.34 6.08 5.02
CA ILE A 236 1.91 7.27 5.68
C ILE A 236 1.50 7.39 7.15
N GLY A 237 0.50 6.61 7.58
CA GLY A 237 -0.16 6.80 8.86
C GLY A 237 -1.45 5.98 8.96
N ASP A 238 -2.25 6.28 9.99
CA ASP A 238 -3.55 5.68 10.24
C ASP A 238 -4.57 6.77 10.58
N VAL A 239 -5.74 6.74 9.92
CA VAL A 239 -6.94 7.47 10.35
C VAL A 239 -7.92 6.46 10.92
N PHE A 240 -8.37 6.66 12.15
CA PHE A 240 -9.31 5.74 12.80
C PHE A 240 -10.75 6.13 12.49
N ARG A 241 -11.64 5.13 12.40
CA ARG A 241 -13.08 5.40 12.22
C ARG A 241 -13.63 6.24 13.36
N ASP A 242 -14.71 6.95 13.08
CA ASP A 242 -15.47 7.68 14.09
C ASP A 242 -15.76 6.84 15.33
N ASN A 243 -15.65 7.48 16.49
CA ASN A 243 -15.91 6.86 17.79
C ASN A 243 -14.96 5.67 18.12
N THR A 244 -13.83 5.60 17.42
CA THR A 244 -12.72 4.69 17.70
C THR A 244 -11.42 5.46 17.90
N GLY A 245 -10.45 4.90 18.63
CA GLY A 245 -9.13 5.51 18.76
C GLY A 245 -8.14 4.67 19.57
N LYS A 246 -6.88 5.12 19.61
CA LYS A 246 -5.84 4.54 20.47
C LYS A 246 -5.68 5.38 21.74
N LEU A 247 -5.54 4.72 22.88
CA LEU A 247 -5.24 5.39 24.15
C LEU A 247 -3.76 5.78 24.21
N LEU A 248 -3.49 7.05 24.49
CA LEU A 248 -2.16 7.60 24.72
C LEU A 248 -2.09 8.11 26.16
N LYS A 249 -1.31 7.45 27.01
CA LYS A 249 -1.24 7.77 28.44
C LYS A 249 -0.26 8.89 28.75
N ALA A 250 -0.49 9.58 29.86
CA ALA A 250 0.47 10.54 30.42
C ALA A 250 1.83 9.88 30.65
N GLY A 251 2.92 10.58 30.31
CA GLY A 251 4.28 10.06 30.45
C GLY A 251 4.63 8.91 29.50
N SER A 252 3.81 8.64 28.49
CA SER A 252 4.12 7.66 27.45
C SER A 252 5.33 8.10 26.61
N ARG A 253 5.99 7.11 26.00
CA ARG A 253 7.16 7.31 25.15
C ARG A 253 6.95 6.65 23.80
N ILE A 254 7.57 7.20 22.77
CA ILE A 254 7.60 6.61 21.44
C ILE A 254 8.97 6.00 21.23
N ARG A 255 9.00 4.68 21.02
CA ARG A 255 10.17 4.01 20.47
C ARG A 255 10.01 3.99 18.96
N TYR A 256 10.96 4.60 18.27
CA TYR A 256 11.05 4.48 16.82
C TYR A 256 11.78 3.20 16.43
N ASP A 257 11.50 2.72 15.24
CA ASP A 257 12.22 1.68 14.54
C ASP A 257 12.39 2.15 13.09
N LEU A 258 13.49 2.89 12.87
CA LEU A 258 13.79 3.57 11.61
C LEU A 258 14.77 2.73 10.82
N HIS A 259 14.31 2.21 9.70
CA HIS A 259 15.11 1.41 8.78
C HIS A 259 15.65 2.30 7.66
N TYR A 260 16.96 2.55 7.70
CA TYR A 260 17.67 3.37 6.73
C TYR A 260 18.52 2.52 5.77
N HIS A 261 18.54 2.92 4.51
CA HIS A 261 19.44 2.39 3.49
C HIS A 261 20.32 3.49 2.90
N SER A 262 21.50 3.12 2.41
CA SER A 262 22.45 4.06 1.80
C SER A 262 22.11 4.33 0.33
N VAL A 263 22.22 5.60 -0.10
CA VAL A 263 21.84 6.05 -1.46
C VAL A 263 22.98 6.70 -2.24
N GLY A 264 24.23 6.53 -1.79
CA GLY A 264 25.42 7.14 -2.42
C GLY A 264 25.75 8.55 -1.93
N GLU A 265 24.95 9.10 -1.02
CA GLU A 265 25.19 10.39 -0.36
C GLU A 265 24.95 10.26 1.15
N GLU A 266 25.71 11.03 1.94
CA GLU A 266 25.51 11.09 3.39
C GLU A 266 24.33 12.01 3.70
N ILE A 267 23.29 11.45 4.33
CA ILE A 267 22.01 12.15 4.58
C ILE A 267 21.66 12.01 6.05
N THR A 268 21.19 13.10 6.66
CA THR A 268 20.68 13.10 8.04
C THR A 268 19.17 13.20 8.04
N ASP A 269 18.51 12.28 8.74
CA ASP A 269 17.06 12.28 8.94
C ASP A 269 16.70 12.57 10.40
N SER A 270 15.50 13.12 10.59
CA SER A 270 14.81 13.19 11.87
C SER A 270 13.33 12.99 11.61
N THR A 271 12.86 11.76 11.84
CA THR A 271 11.47 11.39 11.58
C THR A 271 10.54 11.94 12.66
N GLU A 272 9.41 12.49 12.24
CA GLU A 272 8.36 13.03 13.09
C GLU A 272 7.13 12.14 13.11
N LEU A 273 6.48 12.04 14.26
CA LEU A 273 5.17 11.45 14.44
C LEU A 273 4.18 12.56 14.79
N GLY A 274 3.27 12.87 13.87
CA GLY A 274 2.12 13.72 14.10
C GLY A 274 0.97 12.92 14.72
N ILE A 275 0.39 13.47 15.78
CA ILE A 275 -0.67 12.83 16.56
C ILE A 275 -1.85 13.79 16.66
N TRP A 276 -2.99 13.36 16.13
CA TRP A 276 -4.27 14.06 16.26
C TRP A 276 -5.07 13.44 17.38
N LEU A 277 -5.47 14.27 18.33
CA LEU A 277 -6.19 13.89 19.53
C LEU A 277 -7.67 14.23 19.38
N TYR A 278 -8.51 13.44 20.03
CA TYR A 278 -9.85 13.88 20.35
C TYR A 278 -9.81 15.04 21.37
N PRO A 279 -10.87 15.87 21.44
CA PRO A 279 -11.00 16.90 22.47
C PRO A 279 -10.76 16.34 23.88
N GLN A 280 -10.20 17.15 24.77
CA GLN A 280 -9.96 16.76 26.15
C GLN A 280 -11.26 16.24 26.81
N GLY A 281 -11.18 15.10 27.48
CA GLY A 281 -12.32 14.43 28.12
C GLY A 281 -13.22 13.59 27.20
N TYR A 282 -12.99 13.63 25.88
CA TYR A 282 -13.66 12.70 24.97
C TYR A 282 -13.11 11.29 25.15
N VAL A 283 -14.00 10.31 25.26
CA VAL A 283 -13.66 8.89 25.30
C VAL A 283 -14.42 8.23 24.14
N PRO A 284 -13.73 7.72 23.11
CA PRO A 284 -14.38 6.95 22.06
C PRO A 284 -15.02 5.70 22.66
N LYS A 285 -16.13 5.26 22.08
CA LYS A 285 -16.81 4.03 22.49
C LYS A 285 -15.89 2.82 22.36
N TYR A 286 -15.04 2.82 21.32
CA TYR A 286 -14.17 1.69 21.03
C TYR A 286 -12.70 2.05 21.03
N ARG A 287 -11.90 1.16 21.64
CA ARG A 287 -10.45 1.21 21.55
C ARG A 287 -9.96 0.40 20.34
N VAL A 288 -9.01 0.96 19.61
CA VAL A 288 -8.29 0.30 18.52
C VAL A 288 -7.02 -0.32 19.07
N TYR A 289 -6.80 -1.59 18.75
CA TYR A 289 -5.57 -2.33 19.07
C TYR A 289 -4.88 -2.75 17.79
N ALA A 290 -3.60 -2.43 17.64
CA ALA A 290 -2.82 -2.98 16.53
C ALA A 290 -2.23 -4.34 16.90
N GLN A 291 -2.31 -5.29 15.98
CA GLN A 291 -1.80 -6.64 16.14
C GLN A 291 -0.94 -7.02 14.94
N ALA A 292 0.24 -7.59 15.21
CA ALA A 292 1.02 -8.33 14.22
C ALA A 292 0.55 -9.79 14.21
N MET A 293 -0.61 -10.05 13.60
CA MET A 293 -1.23 -11.37 13.61
C MET A 293 -0.33 -12.40 12.90
N GLY A 294 0.10 -13.41 13.65
CA GLY A 294 0.95 -14.50 13.15
C GLY A 294 2.43 -14.40 13.52
N VAL A 295 2.94 -13.23 13.95
CA VAL A 295 4.38 -13.03 14.15
C VAL A 295 5.00 -13.99 15.17
N ARG A 296 4.29 -14.31 16.26
CA ARG A 296 4.78 -15.26 17.28
C ARG A 296 4.94 -16.67 16.71
N GLN A 297 4.02 -17.10 15.86
CA GLN A 297 4.09 -18.40 15.20
C GLN A 297 5.24 -18.39 14.18
N ALA A 298 5.37 -17.33 13.39
CA ALA A 298 6.46 -17.16 12.43
C ALA A 298 7.84 -17.27 13.11
N MET A 299 8.03 -16.61 14.25
CA MET A 299 9.28 -16.70 15.03
C MET A 299 9.63 -18.13 15.49
N GLN A 300 8.63 -18.99 15.63
CA GLN A 300 8.79 -20.36 16.12
C GLN A 300 8.92 -21.38 15.00
N THR A 301 8.26 -21.15 13.87
CA THR A 301 8.05 -22.20 12.85
C THR A 301 8.51 -21.84 11.46
N LEU A 302 8.91 -20.59 11.19
CA LEU A 302 9.27 -20.19 9.83
C LEU A 302 10.56 -20.89 9.38
N ASP A 303 10.43 -21.66 8.31
CA ASP A 303 11.48 -22.53 7.78
C ASP A 303 11.37 -22.63 6.25
N ILE A 304 12.31 -22.01 5.51
CA ILE A 304 12.24 -21.86 4.06
C ILE A 304 13.45 -22.56 3.42
N PRO A 305 13.29 -23.80 2.91
CA PRO A 305 14.35 -24.53 2.23
C PRO A 305 14.75 -23.89 0.89
N PRO A 306 15.99 -24.12 0.42
CA PRO A 306 16.44 -23.72 -0.91
C PRO A 306 15.57 -24.28 -2.05
N GLY A 307 15.32 -23.48 -3.07
CA GLY A 307 14.72 -23.93 -4.33
C GLY A 307 13.22 -24.25 -4.29
N GLN A 308 12.53 -23.92 -3.20
CA GLN A 308 11.13 -24.30 -2.98
C GLN A 308 10.20 -23.10 -2.79
N VAL A 309 8.93 -23.31 -3.09
CA VAL A 309 7.84 -22.47 -2.57
C VAL A 309 7.31 -23.16 -1.32
N THR A 310 7.33 -22.47 -0.19
CA THR A 310 6.79 -22.99 1.07
C THR A 310 5.56 -22.25 1.52
N GLU A 311 4.75 -22.92 2.33
CA GLU A 311 3.53 -22.40 2.93
C GLU A 311 3.68 -22.46 4.45
N HIS A 312 3.29 -21.38 5.12
CA HIS A 312 3.34 -21.24 6.58
C HIS A 312 2.00 -20.74 7.08
N GLU A 313 1.58 -21.23 8.24
CA GLU A 313 0.28 -20.89 8.82
C GLU A 313 0.42 -20.41 10.26
N ALA A 314 -0.42 -19.44 10.63
CA ALA A 314 -0.62 -19.02 12.00
C ALA A 314 -2.09 -18.89 12.35
N PHE A 315 -2.42 -19.15 13.62
CA PHE A 315 -3.78 -19.15 14.12
C PHE A 315 -3.90 -18.20 15.31
N VAL A 316 -4.82 -17.25 15.24
CA VAL A 316 -5.05 -16.22 16.24
C VAL A 316 -6.51 -16.28 16.71
N PRO A 317 -6.80 -16.87 17.88
CA PRO A 317 -8.15 -16.95 18.40
C PRO A 317 -8.63 -15.60 18.94
N LEU A 318 -9.82 -15.17 18.51
CA LEU A 318 -10.49 -13.98 19.04
C LEU A 318 -11.22 -14.34 20.33
N ARG A 319 -10.83 -13.72 21.44
CA ARG A 319 -11.45 -13.97 22.76
C ARG A 319 -12.81 -13.28 22.93
N PHE A 320 -13.02 -12.17 22.24
CA PHE A 320 -14.24 -11.36 22.27
C PHE A 320 -14.75 -11.15 20.83
N PRO A 321 -16.02 -10.77 20.64
CA PRO A 321 -16.46 -10.30 19.34
C PRO A 321 -15.60 -9.12 18.90
N ALA A 322 -15.28 -9.04 17.61
CA ALA A 322 -14.35 -8.04 17.11
C ALA A 322 -14.71 -7.56 15.72
N ARG A 323 -14.35 -6.31 15.43
CA ARG A 323 -14.29 -5.76 14.08
C ARG A 323 -12.84 -5.59 13.65
N LEU A 324 -12.51 -6.09 12.47
CA LEU A 324 -11.20 -5.86 11.86
C LEU A 324 -11.26 -4.59 11.00
N GLU A 325 -10.26 -3.73 11.11
CA GLU A 325 -10.28 -2.41 10.45
C GLU A 325 -9.44 -2.34 9.17
N ASN A 326 -8.46 -3.22 9.05
CA ASN A 326 -7.62 -3.31 7.85
C ASN A 326 -7.03 -4.72 7.69
N PHE A 327 -6.34 -4.91 6.56
CA PHE A 327 -5.41 -6.00 6.32
C PHE A 327 -4.13 -5.41 5.73
N GLN A 328 -2.98 -5.70 6.30
CA GLN A 328 -1.69 -5.30 5.74
C GLN A 328 -0.71 -6.47 5.85
N PRO A 329 -0.49 -7.23 4.76
CA PRO A 329 0.45 -8.34 4.77
C PRO A 329 1.87 -7.82 4.90
N HIS A 330 2.68 -8.52 5.68
CA HIS A 330 4.09 -8.18 5.88
C HIS A 330 4.94 -9.45 5.77
N MET A 331 5.88 -9.43 4.83
CA MET A 331 6.87 -10.47 4.54
C MET A 331 8.12 -9.80 3.96
N HIS A 332 9.24 -10.51 3.88
CA HIS A 332 10.43 -9.97 3.23
C HIS A 332 10.53 -10.35 1.76
N ILE A 333 11.74 -10.29 1.20
CA ILE A 333 12.03 -10.40 -0.24
C ILE A 333 11.53 -11.71 -0.86
N ARG A 334 11.38 -12.79 -0.09
CA ARG A 334 10.85 -14.07 -0.61
C ARG A 334 9.34 -14.18 -0.47
N GLY A 335 8.67 -13.23 0.16
CA GLY A 335 7.22 -13.18 0.24
C GLY A 335 6.58 -13.27 -1.15
N LYS A 336 5.61 -14.16 -1.30
CA LYS A 336 4.92 -14.43 -2.58
C LYS A 336 3.46 -14.04 -2.53
N SER A 337 2.76 -14.49 -1.49
CA SER A 337 1.33 -14.23 -1.30
C SER A 337 0.97 -14.37 0.18
N MET A 338 -0.15 -13.78 0.57
CA MET A 338 -0.69 -13.94 1.92
C MET A 338 -2.22 -13.95 1.91
N ALA A 339 -2.82 -14.84 2.67
CA ALA A 339 -4.25 -14.93 2.91
C ALA A 339 -4.58 -14.71 4.38
N MET A 340 -5.73 -14.09 4.63
CA MET A 340 -6.37 -14.02 5.95
C MET A 340 -7.77 -14.62 5.87
N GLU A 341 -8.02 -15.65 6.67
CA GLU A 341 -9.29 -16.38 6.73
C GLU A 341 -9.88 -16.30 8.14
N ALA A 342 -11.20 -16.30 8.25
CA ALA A 342 -11.93 -16.45 9.51
C ALA A 342 -12.52 -17.85 9.61
N ILE A 343 -12.09 -18.62 10.61
CA ILE A 343 -12.68 -19.91 10.98
C ILE A 343 -13.66 -19.66 12.13
N TYR A 344 -14.95 -19.71 11.83
CA TYR A 344 -16.01 -19.44 12.79
C TYR A 344 -16.17 -20.58 13.80
N PRO A 345 -16.76 -20.32 14.99
CA PRO A 345 -17.02 -21.36 16.01
C PRO A 345 -17.83 -22.56 15.51
N ASN A 346 -18.62 -22.38 14.45
CA ASN A 346 -19.41 -23.44 13.82
C ASN A 346 -18.63 -24.27 12.78
N GLY A 347 -17.35 -23.99 12.56
CA GLY A 347 -16.48 -24.67 11.59
C GLY A 347 -16.56 -24.12 10.17
N ARG A 348 -17.37 -23.09 9.89
CA ARG A 348 -17.35 -22.40 8.59
C ARG A 348 -16.03 -21.63 8.45
N THR A 349 -15.40 -21.73 7.29
CA THR A 349 -14.26 -20.87 6.92
C THR A 349 -14.70 -19.84 5.89
N GLU A 350 -14.26 -18.61 6.07
CA GLU A 350 -14.47 -17.51 5.14
C GLU A 350 -13.13 -16.86 4.79
N MET A 351 -12.86 -16.69 3.50
CA MET A 351 -11.74 -15.90 3.03
C MET A 351 -12.04 -14.41 3.28
N LEU A 352 -11.26 -13.74 4.12
CA LEU A 352 -11.40 -12.30 4.34
C LEU A 352 -10.58 -11.53 3.31
N ASN A 353 -9.32 -11.91 3.09
CA ASN A 353 -8.41 -11.21 2.19
C ASN A 353 -7.43 -12.17 1.55
N TYR A 354 -7.02 -11.85 0.33
CA TYR A 354 -5.93 -12.53 -0.34
C TYR A 354 -5.11 -11.52 -1.15
N VAL A 355 -3.80 -11.48 -0.90
CA VAL A 355 -2.83 -10.84 -1.78
C VAL A 355 -2.11 -11.94 -2.53
N ASP A 356 -2.36 -12.04 -3.84
CA ASP A 356 -1.88 -13.12 -4.71
C ASP A 356 -0.44 -12.87 -5.21
N LYS A 357 -0.04 -11.60 -5.26
CA LYS A 357 1.27 -11.13 -5.76
C LYS A 357 1.83 -10.11 -4.79
N PHE A 358 2.32 -10.58 -3.65
CA PHE A 358 3.03 -9.73 -2.71
C PHE A 358 4.29 -9.16 -3.38
N ASP A 359 4.54 -7.87 -3.16
CA ASP A 359 5.76 -7.18 -3.60
C ASP A 359 6.38 -6.51 -2.38
N PHE A 360 7.59 -6.92 -2.01
CA PHE A 360 8.32 -6.38 -0.86
C PHE A 360 8.53 -4.86 -0.94
N ASN A 361 8.53 -4.28 -2.15
CA ASN A 361 8.64 -2.83 -2.30
C ASN A 361 7.35 -2.08 -1.94
N TRP A 362 6.22 -2.79 -1.76
CA TRP A 362 4.89 -2.22 -1.53
C TRP A 362 4.21 -2.88 -0.34
N HIS A 363 4.36 -2.27 0.83
CA HIS A 363 3.69 -2.70 2.07
C HIS A 363 2.31 -2.07 2.18
N VAL A 364 1.45 -2.33 1.18
CA VAL A 364 0.13 -1.72 1.05
C VAL A 364 -0.78 -2.09 2.21
N ASN A 365 -1.39 -1.07 2.82
CA ASN A 365 -2.43 -1.23 3.83
C ASN A 365 -3.81 -1.19 3.18
N TYR A 366 -4.61 -2.23 3.34
CA TYR A 366 -5.96 -2.33 2.79
C TYR A 366 -6.99 -1.98 3.89
N VAL A 367 -7.48 -0.74 3.90
CA VAL A 367 -8.40 -0.23 4.93
C VAL A 367 -9.84 -0.51 4.52
N TYR A 368 -10.59 -1.27 5.31
CA TYR A 368 -11.95 -1.63 4.93
C TYR A 368 -12.87 -0.41 4.87
N ALA A 369 -13.83 -0.41 3.94
CA ALA A 369 -14.97 0.49 4.01
C ALA A 369 -15.88 0.13 5.22
N ASP A 370 -16.72 1.07 5.66
CA ASP A 370 -17.56 0.89 6.85
C ASP A 370 -18.46 -0.36 6.77
N HIS A 371 -19.03 -0.61 5.59
CA HIS A 371 -19.91 -1.74 5.34
C HIS A 371 -19.16 -3.07 5.16
N SER A 372 -17.90 -3.03 4.73
CA SER A 372 -17.12 -4.22 4.37
C SER A 372 -16.20 -4.74 5.49
N ALA A 373 -15.95 -3.94 6.52
CA ALA A 373 -15.12 -4.34 7.66
C ALA A 373 -15.65 -5.63 8.32
N PRO A 374 -14.86 -6.72 8.44
CA PRO A 374 -15.30 -7.96 9.06
C PRO A 374 -15.77 -7.74 10.50
N VAL A 375 -16.95 -8.24 10.86
CA VAL A 375 -17.48 -8.23 12.23
C VAL A 375 -17.70 -9.68 12.65
N LEU A 376 -16.85 -10.16 13.55
CA LEU A 376 -16.64 -11.57 13.83
C LEU A 376 -17.03 -11.87 15.29
N PRO A 377 -17.72 -13.00 15.56
CA PRO A 377 -18.08 -13.37 16.92
C PRO A 377 -16.85 -13.85 17.71
N ALA A 378 -16.96 -13.83 19.04
CA ALA A 378 -16.00 -14.48 19.92
C ALA A 378 -15.79 -15.96 19.55
N GLY A 379 -14.57 -16.46 19.74
CA GLY A 379 -14.19 -17.82 19.38
C GLY A 379 -13.84 -18.04 17.91
N THR A 380 -14.01 -17.02 17.05
CA THR A 380 -13.48 -17.07 15.68
C THR A 380 -11.95 -17.17 15.73
N VAL A 381 -11.37 -18.05 14.91
CA VAL A 381 -9.92 -18.15 14.75
C VAL A 381 -9.54 -17.45 13.44
N ILE A 382 -8.71 -16.41 13.53
CA ILE A 382 -8.09 -15.82 12.35
C ILE A 382 -6.92 -16.70 11.93
N LYS A 383 -6.97 -17.20 10.70
CA LYS A 383 -5.89 -17.97 10.10
C LYS A 383 -5.15 -17.09 9.11
N ILE A 384 -3.85 -16.96 9.31
CA ILE A 384 -2.94 -16.33 8.34
C ILE A 384 -2.21 -17.44 7.61
N THR A 385 -2.26 -17.44 6.28
CA THR A 385 -1.41 -18.31 5.44
C THR A 385 -0.48 -17.44 4.61
N ALA A 386 0.82 -17.68 4.72
CA ALA A 386 1.86 -16.99 4.00
C ALA A 386 2.61 -17.96 3.09
N TRP A 387 2.92 -17.52 1.88
CA TRP A 387 3.74 -18.28 0.95
C TRP A 387 5.04 -17.54 0.66
N HIS A 388 6.15 -18.28 0.65
CA HIS A 388 7.47 -17.75 0.31
C HIS A 388 8.04 -18.50 -0.89
N ASP A 389 8.64 -17.78 -1.84
CA ASP A 389 9.28 -18.33 -3.03
C ASP A 389 10.81 -18.20 -2.93
N ASN A 390 11.46 -19.26 -2.46
CA ASN A 390 12.91 -19.37 -2.38
C ASN A 390 13.51 -20.08 -3.62
N SER A 391 12.83 -20.01 -4.77
CA SER A 391 13.30 -20.59 -6.02
C SER A 391 14.08 -19.61 -6.89
N THR A 392 14.74 -20.12 -7.93
CA THR A 392 15.38 -19.30 -8.98
C THR A 392 14.37 -18.56 -9.86
N GLY A 393 13.07 -18.86 -9.74
CA GLY A 393 11.99 -18.17 -10.44
C GLY A 393 11.64 -16.80 -9.84
N ASN A 394 11.88 -16.63 -8.53
CA ASN A 394 11.71 -15.34 -7.87
C ASN A 394 12.90 -14.42 -8.19
N ARG A 395 12.69 -13.45 -9.08
CA ARG A 395 13.75 -12.51 -9.50
C ARG A 395 14.24 -11.59 -8.38
N ALA A 396 13.42 -11.37 -7.35
CA ALA A 396 13.81 -10.57 -6.20
C ALA A 396 14.69 -11.39 -5.23
N ASN A 397 14.63 -12.72 -5.28
CA ASN A 397 15.38 -13.59 -4.36
C ASN A 397 16.89 -13.42 -4.56
N PRO A 398 17.61 -12.93 -3.53
CA PRO A 398 19.03 -12.62 -3.65
C PRO A 398 19.93 -13.85 -3.64
N ASP A 399 19.47 -14.94 -3.01
CA ASP A 399 20.17 -16.21 -3.02
C ASP A 399 19.17 -17.37 -2.78
N PRO A 400 18.77 -18.09 -3.84
CA PRO A 400 17.84 -19.22 -3.76
C PRO A 400 18.50 -20.52 -3.26
N THR A 401 19.82 -20.51 -2.99
CA THR A 401 20.55 -21.67 -2.50
C THR A 401 20.64 -21.72 -0.97
N GLN A 402 20.29 -20.61 -0.31
CA GLN A 402 20.35 -20.52 1.15
C GLN A 402 19.07 -21.01 1.80
N TRP A 403 19.26 -21.64 2.95
CA TRP A 403 18.19 -21.90 3.89
C TRP A 403 17.88 -20.63 4.66
N VAL A 404 16.59 -20.30 4.81
CA VAL A 404 16.16 -19.05 5.44
C VAL A 404 15.15 -19.34 6.53
N GLY A 405 15.31 -18.68 7.68
CA GLY A 405 14.37 -18.72 8.79
C GLY A 405 13.93 -17.32 9.18
N TRP A 406 13.29 -17.21 10.34
CA TRP A 406 12.83 -15.92 10.86
C TRP A 406 13.98 -14.94 11.15
N GLY A 407 13.83 -13.70 10.73
CA GLY A 407 14.75 -12.61 11.10
C GLY A 407 14.25 -11.23 10.66
N GLN A 408 14.92 -10.20 11.18
CA GLN A 408 14.54 -8.79 10.97
C GLN A 408 15.15 -8.17 9.71
N ARG A 409 16.18 -8.79 9.13
CA ARG A 409 16.85 -8.26 7.93
C ARG A 409 16.01 -8.58 6.70
N SER A 410 16.00 -7.70 5.70
CA SER A 410 15.34 -7.92 4.40
C SER A 410 15.75 -9.24 3.71
N TYR A 411 16.94 -9.76 4.02
CA TYR A 411 17.49 -11.01 3.49
C TYR A 411 17.16 -12.26 4.33
N ASP A 412 16.80 -12.09 5.60
CA ASP A 412 16.04 -13.09 6.38
C ASP A 412 14.57 -13.06 5.91
N ASP A 413 13.67 -13.78 6.54
CA ASP A 413 12.24 -13.61 6.26
C ASP A 413 11.37 -13.56 7.51
N MET A 414 10.11 -13.17 7.32
CA MET A 414 9.07 -13.19 8.34
C MET A 414 7.70 -13.32 7.68
N TYR A 415 6.67 -13.55 8.49
CA TYR A 415 5.30 -13.32 8.06
C TYR A 415 4.42 -12.89 9.23
N HIS A 416 3.57 -11.90 8.96
CA HIS A 416 2.42 -11.54 9.78
C HIS A 416 1.52 -10.58 9.00
N ALA A 417 0.31 -10.37 9.48
CA ALA A 417 -0.54 -9.27 9.03
C ALA A 417 -0.61 -8.19 10.12
N HIS A 418 -0.35 -6.94 9.77
CA HIS A 418 -0.67 -5.81 10.63
C HIS A 418 -2.18 -5.53 10.55
N VAL A 419 -2.89 -5.78 11.65
CA VAL A 419 -4.34 -5.65 11.74
C VAL A 419 -4.71 -4.81 12.94
N ASN A 420 -5.40 -3.71 12.69
CA ASN A 420 -6.12 -2.93 13.69
C ASN A 420 -7.44 -3.65 14.00
N VAL A 421 -7.67 -3.89 15.30
CA VAL A 421 -8.80 -4.64 15.84
C VAL A 421 -9.55 -3.76 16.84
N VAL A 422 -10.86 -3.74 16.72
CA VAL A 422 -11.78 -3.21 17.73
C VAL A 422 -12.50 -4.38 18.37
N TYR A 423 -12.47 -4.50 19.70
CA TYR A 423 -13.28 -5.47 20.42
C TYR A 423 -14.64 -4.87 20.77
N LEU A 424 -15.68 -5.67 20.60
CA LEU A 424 -17.07 -5.28 20.75
C LEU A 424 -17.68 -5.97 21.98
N THR A 425 -18.70 -5.34 22.55
CA THR A 425 -19.61 -6.05 23.45
C THR A 425 -20.49 -7.01 22.65
N ASP A 426 -21.09 -8.00 23.31
CA ASP A 426 -22.04 -8.91 22.64
C ASP A 426 -23.25 -8.12 22.08
N GLU A 427 -23.74 -7.11 22.81
CA GLU A 427 -24.83 -6.23 22.37
C GLU A 427 -24.45 -5.44 21.10
N ASP A 428 -23.25 -4.84 21.07
CA ASP A 428 -22.78 -4.09 19.91
C ASP A 428 -22.57 -5.00 18.69
N TYR A 429 -22.04 -6.20 18.91
CA TYR A 429 -21.90 -7.21 17.86
C TYR A 429 -23.25 -7.58 17.26
N GLU A 430 -24.24 -7.92 18.11
CA GLU A 430 -25.59 -8.28 17.67
C GLU A 430 -26.27 -7.13 16.93
N GLN A 431 -26.11 -5.89 17.42
CA GLN A 431 -26.65 -4.69 16.77
C GLN A 431 -26.05 -4.51 15.36
N ILE A 432 -24.72 -4.53 15.22
CA ILE A 432 -24.07 -4.31 13.92
C ILE A 432 -24.46 -5.41 12.92
N VAL A 433 -24.53 -6.66 13.37
CA VAL A 433 -24.95 -7.79 12.52
C VAL A 433 -26.40 -7.60 12.05
N ALA A 434 -27.31 -7.20 12.94
CA ALA A 434 -28.71 -6.96 12.60
C ALA A 434 -28.88 -5.78 11.63
N GLU A 435 -28.18 -4.67 11.85
CA GLU A 435 -28.20 -3.49 10.97
C GLU A 435 -27.70 -3.82 9.56
N ARG A 436 -26.60 -4.58 9.45
CA ARG A 436 -26.07 -5.01 8.15
C ARG A 436 -27.00 -5.96 7.40
N ALA A 437 -27.63 -6.91 8.12
CA ALA A 437 -28.62 -7.80 7.51
C ALA A 437 -29.83 -7.03 6.96
N ALA A 438 -30.30 -6.02 7.69
CA ALA A 438 -31.40 -5.17 7.25
C ALA A 438 -31.03 -4.27 6.05
N ALA A 439 -29.76 -3.85 5.94
CA ALA A 439 -29.28 -3.09 4.79
C ALA A 439 -29.24 -3.96 3.52
N THR A 440 -28.78 -5.20 3.62
CA THR A 440 -28.72 -6.14 2.48
C THR A 440 -30.10 -6.59 1.96
N ASP A 441 -31.15 -6.54 2.79
CA ASP A 441 -32.52 -6.90 2.38
C ASP A 441 -33.24 -5.75 1.63
N ASN A 442 -32.67 -4.54 1.61
CA ASN A 442 -33.25 -3.36 0.97
C ASN A 442 -32.59 -2.96 -0.36
N ASP A 443 -31.52 -3.66 -0.76
CA ASP A 443 -30.84 -3.57 -2.06
C ASP A 443 -31.25 -4.75 -2.98
#